data_AF-A0A7G5C931-F1
#
_entry.id   AF-A0A7G5C931-F1
#
_cell.length_a   1.000
_cell.length_b   1.000
_cell.length_c   1.000
_cell.angle_alpha   90.00
_cell.angle_beta   90.00
_cell.angle_gamma   90.00
#
_symmetry.space_group_name_H-M   'P 1'
#
loop_
_entity.id
_entity.type
_entity.pdbx_description
1 polymer ?
#
loop_
_entity_poly.entity_id
_entity_poly.type
_entity_poly.pdbx_seq_one_letter_code
_entity_poly.pdbx_strand_id
1 'polypeptide(L)'
;MLLKSPFLPKHAFIPKYAEVANAYGAAFAEVSATKYTVVSLTDRENVLENIRNEAKGEVSLLYKVNPSSIRIVYEEIIPYHYVPNNLARVRVTAASPWIS
;
A
#
# COMPACT_ATOMS: atom_id res chain seq x y z
N MET A 1 -24.67 10.22 -7.20
CA MET A 1 -25.72 11.09 -6.63
C MET A 1 -25.07 11.92 -5.52
N LEU A 2 -24.64 13.15 -5.82
CA LEU A 2 -24.13 14.07 -4.81
C LEU A 2 -25.31 14.52 -3.96
N LEU A 3 -25.22 14.35 -2.64
CA LEU A 3 -26.25 14.79 -1.69
C LEU A 3 -26.47 16.30 -1.88
N LYS A 4 -27.70 16.70 -2.22
CA LYS A 4 -28.05 18.12 -2.27
C LYS A 4 -27.97 18.73 -0.87
N SER A 5 -27.70 20.03 -0.86
CA SER A 5 -27.18 20.87 0.23
C SER A 5 -27.92 20.91 1.59
N PRO A 6 -29.23 20.62 1.79
CA PRO A 6 -29.82 20.98 3.08
C PRO A 6 -29.41 20.11 4.29
N PHE A 7 -28.59 19.07 4.11
CA PHE A 7 -28.22 18.14 5.19
C PHE A 7 -26.71 17.91 5.37
N LEU A 8 -25.86 18.87 4.99
CA LEU A 8 -24.43 18.76 5.28
C LEU A 8 -24.18 18.95 6.79
N PRO A 9 -23.50 18.00 7.47
CA PRO A 9 -23.08 18.16 8.85
C PRO A 9 -22.23 19.44 9.07
N LYS A 10 -22.18 19.95 10.30
CA LYS A 10 -21.42 21.16 10.69
C LYS A 10 -19.93 21.16 10.26
N HIS A 11 -19.34 19.98 10.04
CA HIS A 11 -17.94 19.82 9.63
C HIS A 11 -17.79 19.17 8.26
N ALA A 12 -18.81 19.29 7.40
CA ALA A 12 -18.76 18.78 6.04
C ALA A 12 -18.56 19.93 5.04
N PHE A 13 -17.68 19.71 4.08
CA PHE A 13 -17.40 20.61 2.97
C PHE A 13 -17.40 19.81 1.68
N ILE A 14 -18.06 20.33 0.65
CA ILE A 14 -17.99 19.79 -0.70
C ILE A 14 -17.06 20.70 -1.51
N PRO A 15 -15.89 20.21 -1.97
CA PRO A 15 -14.98 21.00 -2.79
C PRO A 15 -15.61 21.45 -4.11
N LYS A 16 -15.13 22.59 -4.64
CA LYS A 16 -15.60 23.19 -5.90
C LYS A 16 -15.54 22.22 -7.11
N TYR A 17 -14.62 21.26 -7.09
CA TYR A 17 -14.39 20.28 -8.16
C TYR A 17 -14.59 18.84 -7.66
N ALA A 18 -15.56 18.62 -6.78
CA ALA A 18 -15.84 17.31 -6.18
C ALA A 18 -16.16 16.22 -7.22
N GLU A 19 -16.70 16.61 -8.38
CA GLU A 19 -17.04 15.74 -9.50
C GLU A 19 -15.82 15.06 -10.15
N VAL A 20 -14.63 15.65 -10.04
CA VAL A 20 -13.36 15.09 -10.57
C VAL A 20 -12.40 14.66 -9.47
N ALA A 21 -12.84 14.64 -8.20
CA ALA A 21 -11.97 14.34 -7.07
C ALA A 21 -11.23 12.99 -7.20
N ASN A 22 -11.89 11.98 -7.78
CA ASN A 22 -11.27 10.67 -8.02
C ASN A 22 -10.15 10.72 -9.06
N ALA A 23 -10.32 11.48 -10.14
CA ALA A 23 -9.29 11.65 -11.16
C ALA A 23 -8.08 12.41 -10.59
N TYR A 24 -8.36 13.44 -9.78
CA TYR A 24 -7.32 14.16 -9.05
C TYR A 24 -6.57 13.23 -8.08
N GLY A 25 -7.29 12.43 -7.28
CA GLY A 25 -6.68 11.45 -6.37
C GLY A 25 -5.80 10.43 -7.09
N ALA A 26 -6.25 9.93 -8.24
CA ALA A 26 -5.46 9.00 -9.06
C ALA A 26 -4.19 9.65 -9.63
N ALA A 27 -4.24 10.93 -10.03
CA ALA A 27 -3.09 11.66 -10.54
C ALA A 27 -2.03 11.95 -9.48
N PHE A 28 -2.43 12.08 -8.21
CA PHE A 28 -1.53 12.28 -7.07
C PHE A 28 -1.05 10.97 -6.43
N ALA A 29 -1.62 9.82 -6.81
CA ALA A 29 -1.27 8.54 -6.21
C ALA A 29 0.15 8.11 -6.61
N GLU A 30 0.87 7.54 -5.66
CA GLU A 30 2.15 6.89 -5.93
C GLU A 30 1.93 5.50 -6.55
N VAL A 31 2.87 5.08 -7.40
CA VAL A 31 2.88 3.71 -7.90
C VAL A 31 3.29 2.78 -6.76
N SER A 32 2.64 1.62 -6.66
CA SER A 32 2.88 0.69 -5.57
C SER A 32 2.72 -0.77 -6.00
N ALA A 33 3.34 -1.66 -5.25
CA ALA A 33 3.18 -3.10 -5.35
C ALA A 33 3.03 -3.69 -3.95
N THR A 34 2.18 -4.71 -3.82
CA THR A 34 1.90 -5.37 -2.55
C THR A 34 2.25 -6.84 -2.64
N LYS A 35 3.20 -7.28 -1.81
CA LYS A 35 3.40 -8.71 -1.54
C LYS A 35 2.50 -9.12 -0.39
N TYR A 36 1.64 -10.11 -0.64
CA TYR A 36 0.75 -10.70 0.35
C TYR A 36 0.90 -12.21 0.34
N THR A 37 1.35 -12.79 1.46
CA THR A 37 1.72 -14.20 1.50
C THR A 37 1.58 -14.78 2.91
N VAL A 38 1.60 -16.11 3.01
CA VAL A 38 1.71 -16.86 4.26
C VAL A 38 3.08 -17.53 4.29
N VAL A 39 3.85 -17.27 5.34
CA VAL A 39 5.23 -17.75 5.48
C VAL A 39 5.51 -18.23 6.90
N SER A 40 6.49 -19.11 7.03
CA SER A 40 7.07 -19.44 8.34
C SER A 40 8.04 -18.36 8.76
N LEU A 41 7.89 -17.85 9.98
CA LEU A 41 8.79 -16.88 10.59
C LEU A 41 9.80 -17.55 11.52
N THR A 42 10.24 -18.78 11.18
CA THR A 42 11.32 -19.46 11.92
C THR A 42 12.64 -18.69 11.77
N ASP A 43 12.90 -18.14 10.59
CA ASP A 43 13.99 -17.20 10.30
C ASP A 43 13.38 -15.84 9.95
N ARG A 44 12.82 -15.19 10.97
CA ARG A 44 11.95 -14.03 10.82
C ARG A 44 12.60 -12.89 10.04
N GLU A 45 13.79 -12.47 10.43
CA GLU A 45 14.46 -11.31 9.86
C GLU A 45 14.75 -11.50 8.37
N ASN A 46 15.33 -12.64 7.98
CA ASN A 46 15.64 -12.93 6.57
C ASN A 46 14.36 -13.06 5.72
N VAL A 47 13.32 -13.72 6.24
CA VAL A 47 12.05 -13.88 5.53
C VAL A 47 11.37 -12.53 5.29
N LEU A 48 11.32 -11.67 6.32
CA LEU A 48 10.71 -10.35 6.18
C LEU A 48 11.53 -9.44 5.26
N GLU A 49 12.86 -9.49 5.33
CA GLU A 49 13.73 -8.75 4.41
C GLU A 49 13.53 -9.18 2.96
N ASN A 50 13.43 -10.49 2.70
CA ASN A 50 13.13 -11.01 1.37
C ASN A 50 11.78 -10.51 0.85
N ILE A 51 10.72 -10.55 1.66
CA ILE A 51 9.39 -10.05 1.27
C ILE A 51 9.41 -8.55 0.97
N ARG A 52 10.14 -7.76 1.76
CA ARG A 52 10.32 -6.31 1.50
C ARG A 52 11.04 -6.08 0.18
N ASN A 53 12.11 -6.84 -0.07
CA ASN A 53 12.89 -6.73 -1.30
C ASN A 53 12.08 -7.18 -2.53
N GLU A 54 11.26 -8.22 -2.41
CA GLU A 54 10.32 -8.63 -3.45
C GLU A 54 9.33 -7.51 -3.78
N ALA A 55 8.69 -6.91 -2.76
CA ALA A 55 7.73 -5.82 -2.99
C ALA A 55 8.40 -4.60 -3.65
N LYS A 56 9.62 -4.23 -3.22
CA LYS A 56 10.40 -3.14 -3.83
C LYS A 56 10.81 -3.47 -5.27
N GLY A 57 11.25 -4.71 -5.51
CA GLY A 57 11.62 -5.22 -6.81
C GLY A 57 10.46 -5.17 -7.79
N GLU A 58 9.26 -5.56 -7.34
CA GLU A 58 8.05 -5.51 -8.15
C GLU A 58 7.69 -4.08 -8.59
N VAL A 59 7.81 -3.08 -7.71
CA VAL A 59 7.65 -1.66 -8.11
C VAL A 59 8.67 -1.27 -9.18
N SER A 60 9.93 -1.67 -9.02
CA SER A 60 11.02 -1.35 -9.96
C SER A 60 10.82 -2.00 -11.33
N LEU A 61 10.23 -3.20 -11.35
CA LEU A 61 9.98 -3.97 -12.57
C LEU A 61 8.78 -3.44 -13.34
N LEU A 62 7.72 -3.04 -12.65
CA LEU A 62 6.46 -2.61 -13.27
C LEU A 62 6.47 -1.14 -13.70
N TYR A 63 7.28 -0.30 -13.05
CA TYR A 63 7.23 1.15 -13.24
C TYR A 63 8.61 1.76 -13.45
N LYS A 64 8.67 2.84 -14.25
CA LYS A 64 9.87 3.67 -14.35
C LYS A 64 9.96 4.59 -13.15
N VAL A 65 10.73 4.19 -12.15
CA VAL A 65 10.95 4.95 -10.91
C VAL A 65 12.43 5.01 -10.57
N ASN A 66 12.82 5.95 -9.71
CA ASN A 66 14.15 5.96 -9.13
C ASN A 66 14.23 4.85 -8.05
N PRO A 67 15.13 3.87 -8.15
CA PRO A 67 15.22 2.79 -7.16
C PRO A 67 15.44 3.29 -5.73
N SER A 68 16.12 4.43 -5.54
CA SER A 68 16.36 4.98 -4.20
C SER A 68 15.14 5.67 -3.59
N SER A 69 14.09 5.96 -4.37
CA SER A 69 12.84 6.54 -3.85
C SER A 69 11.80 5.49 -3.42
N ILE A 70 12.05 4.21 -3.69
CA ILE A 70 11.13 3.12 -3.32
C ILE A 70 11.22 2.86 -1.82
N ARG A 71 10.08 2.97 -1.14
CA ARG A 71 9.97 2.77 0.31
C ARG A 71 8.82 1.85 0.67
N ILE A 72 8.95 1.18 1.81
CA ILE A 72 7.84 0.44 2.40
C ILE A 72 6.90 1.44 3.05
N VAL A 73 5.63 1.43 2.63
CA VAL A 73 4.58 2.32 3.16
C VAL A 73 3.59 1.58 4.06
N TYR A 74 3.58 0.25 3.98
CA TYR A 74 2.73 -0.59 4.81
C TYR A 74 3.39 -1.95 5.05
N GLU A 75 3.38 -2.38 6.30
CA GLU A 75 3.79 -3.72 6.71
C GLU A 75 2.83 -4.21 7.80
N GLU A 76 2.22 -5.37 7.56
CA GLU A 76 1.35 -6.06 8.52
C GLU A 76 1.80 -7.52 8.64
N ILE A 77 1.87 -8.00 9.88
CA ILE A 77 2.23 -9.37 10.21
C ILE A 77 1.17 -9.89 11.17
N ILE A 78 0.42 -10.90 10.74
CA ILE A 78 -0.62 -11.54 11.55
C ILE A 78 -0.19 -12.99 11.83
N PRO A 79 0.27 -13.29 13.06
CA PRO A 79 0.69 -14.63 13.43
C PRO A 79 -0.51 -15.60 13.51
N TYR A 80 -0.27 -16.85 13.16
CA TYR A 80 -1.21 -17.95 13.34
C TYR A 80 -0.84 -18.74 14.60
N HIS A 81 -1.35 -18.29 15.75
CA HIS A 81 -0.98 -18.81 17.07
C HIS A 81 -1.21 -20.32 17.28
N TYR A 82 -2.15 -20.91 16.56
CA TYR A 82 -2.52 -22.32 16.71
C TYR A 82 -1.91 -23.23 15.64
N VAL A 83 -1.03 -22.67 14.79
CA VAL A 83 -0.42 -23.42 13.68
C VAL A 83 1.07 -23.63 13.98
N PRO A 84 1.59 -24.87 13.80
CA PRO A 84 3.02 -25.14 13.96
C PRO A 84 3.90 -24.27 13.04
N ASN A 85 5.20 -24.22 13.34
CA ASN A 85 6.25 -23.57 12.53
C ASN A 85 6.17 -22.04 12.44
N ASN A 86 5.61 -21.39 13.47
CA ASN A 86 5.55 -19.92 13.57
C ASN A 86 5.01 -19.26 12.28
N LEU A 87 3.93 -19.84 11.73
CA LEU A 87 3.32 -19.33 10.50
C LEU A 87 2.67 -17.97 10.74
N ALA A 88 2.80 -17.09 9.77
CA ALA A 88 2.17 -15.79 9.78
C ALA A 88 1.73 -15.37 8.38
N ARG A 89 0.66 -14.60 8.33
CA ARG A 89 0.26 -13.85 7.16
C ARG A 89 1.04 -12.54 7.14
N VAL A 90 1.76 -12.29 6.07
CA VAL A 90 2.58 -11.09 5.90
C VAL A 90 2.06 -10.31 4.70
N ARG A 91 1.82 -9.02 4.90
CA ARG A 91 1.49 -8.06 3.86
C ARG A 91 2.51 -6.92 3.88
N VAL A 92 3.21 -6.73 2.78
CA VAL A 92 4.15 -5.62 2.61
C VAL A 92 3.80 -4.85 1.35
N THR A 93 3.64 -3.54 1.45
CA THR A 93 3.42 -2.64 0.32
C THR A 93 4.60 -1.71 0.16
N ALA A 94 5.21 -1.73 -1.02
CA ALA A 94 6.22 -0.76 -1.43
C ALA A 94 5.57 0.28 -2.35
N ALA A 95 6.00 1.54 -2.24
CA ALA A 95 5.53 2.62 -3.10
C ALA A 95 6.67 3.58 -3.46
N SER A 96 6.48 4.29 -4.57
CA SER A 96 7.40 5.32 -5.04
C SER A 96 6.63 6.41 -5.80
N PRO A 97 7.07 7.67 -5.73
CA PRO A 97 6.62 8.69 -6.68
C PRO A 97 6.90 8.21 -8.11
N TRP A 98 5.93 8.41 -8.99
CA TRP A 98 6.12 8.17 -10.42
C TRP A 98 6.95 9.32 -11.00
N ILE A 99 8.02 8.97 -11.72
CA ILE A 99 8.75 9.88 -12.59
C ILE A 99 8.15 9.77 -14.01
N SER A 100 7.52 10.85 -14.47
CA SER A 100 6.98 10.97 -15.83
C SER A 100 8.03 10.77 -16.91
#